data_AF-R5VMC8-F1
#
_entry.id   AF-R5VMC8-F1
#
_cell.length_a   1.000
_cell.length_b   1.000
_cell.length_c   1.000
_cell.angle_alpha   90.00
_cell.angle_beta   90.00
_cell.angle_gamma   90.00
#
_symmetry.space_group_name_H-M   'P 1'
#
loop_
_entity.id
_entity.type
_entity.pdbx_description
1 polymer ?
#
loop_
_entity_poly.entity_id
_entity_poly.type
_entity_poly.pdbx_seq_one_letter_code
_entity_poly.pdbx_strand_id
1 'polypeptide(L)'
;MEIVCLDLEGVLVPEIWIAFAEATGIPELKKTTRDEPDYDKLMNYRIGILKEHGLGLKEIQDTIATIDPMPGAKEFLDELRSLTQVIIISDTFTQFAAPLMKKLGWPTIFCNELEVAENGEVTGFRMRCEKSKYTTVKALQSCGFETIASGDSFNDLGMIEASKAGFLFRSTEQIKKDYPQYPAFDTYDELLKAIKEAL
;
A
#
# COMPACT_ATOMS: atom_id res chain seq x y z
N MET A 1 12.72 13.00 16.36
CA MET A 1 12.43 11.56 16.24
C MET A 1 11.48 11.40 15.09
N GLU A 2 12.00 10.74 14.08
CA GLU A 2 11.46 10.66 12.75
C GLU A 2 10.84 9.28 12.56
N ILE A 3 9.73 9.20 11.83
CA ILE A 3 9.15 7.95 11.38
C ILE A 3 9.03 8.02 9.86
N VAL A 4 9.49 6.98 9.18
CA VAL A 4 9.30 6.84 7.74
C VAL A 4 7.96 6.14 7.48
N CYS A 5 7.09 6.81 6.73
CA CYS A 5 5.78 6.32 6.31
C CYS A 5 5.86 5.92 4.83
N LEU A 6 5.63 4.65 4.52
CA LEU A 6 5.66 4.15 3.15
C LEU A 6 4.28 3.70 2.71
N ASP A 7 3.94 3.89 1.43
CA ASP A 7 2.91 3.05 0.82
C ASP A 7 3.39 1.59 0.68
N LEU A 8 2.45 0.70 0.39
CA LEU A 8 2.69 -0.70 0.12
C LEU A 8 2.75 -1.00 -1.38
N GLU A 9 1.62 -0.84 -2.07
CA GLU A 9 1.46 -1.15 -3.49
C GLU A 9 2.20 -0.10 -4.32
N GLY A 10 2.87 -0.50 -5.41
CA GLY A 10 3.73 0.40 -6.21
C GLY A 10 5.09 0.73 -5.57
N VAL A 11 5.21 0.63 -4.24
CA VAL A 11 6.45 0.94 -3.49
C VAL A 11 7.21 -0.31 -3.06
N LEU A 12 6.57 -1.25 -2.37
CA LEU A 12 7.21 -2.44 -1.82
C LEU A 12 6.72 -3.73 -2.49
N VAL A 13 5.49 -3.72 -3.01
CA VAL A 13 4.84 -4.88 -3.66
C VAL A 13 4.11 -4.40 -4.92
N PRO A 14 3.84 -5.28 -5.90
CA PRO A 14 2.98 -4.93 -7.02
C PRO A 14 1.54 -4.66 -6.57
N GLU A 15 0.76 -4.01 -7.43
CA GLU A 15 -0.69 -3.85 -7.28
C GLU A 15 -1.36 -5.22 -7.05
N ILE A 16 -1.89 -5.44 -5.84
CA ILE A 16 -2.30 -6.76 -5.36
C ILE A 16 -3.46 -7.29 -6.19
N TRP A 17 -4.47 -6.45 -6.47
CA TRP A 17 -5.63 -6.85 -7.26
C TRP A 17 -5.28 -7.21 -8.70
N ILE A 18 -4.34 -6.48 -9.32
CA ILE A 18 -3.90 -6.74 -10.68
C ILE A 18 -3.10 -8.05 -10.72
N ALA A 19 -2.14 -8.21 -9.82
CA ALA A 19 -1.35 -9.42 -9.72
C ALA A 19 -2.22 -10.65 -9.36
N PHE A 20 -3.22 -10.48 -8.50
CA PHE A 20 -4.19 -11.52 -8.16
C PHE A 20 -5.06 -11.91 -9.35
N ALA A 21 -5.56 -10.93 -10.12
CA ALA A 21 -6.31 -11.18 -11.35
C ALA A 21 -5.51 -11.98 -12.38
N GLU A 22 -4.20 -11.69 -12.49
CA GLU A 22 -3.30 -12.41 -13.39
C GLU A 22 -3.01 -13.83 -12.91
N ALA A 23 -2.79 -14.01 -11.61
CA ALA A 23 -2.53 -15.32 -11.03
C ALA A 23 -3.75 -16.25 -11.07
N THR A 24 -4.96 -15.70 -10.92
CA THR A 24 -6.22 -16.45 -10.97
C THR A 24 -6.79 -16.58 -12.39
N GLY A 25 -6.34 -15.75 -13.34
CA GLY A 25 -6.90 -15.68 -14.69
C GLY A 25 -8.30 -15.03 -14.74
N ILE A 26 -8.62 -14.17 -13.78
CA ILE A 26 -9.93 -13.48 -13.65
C ILE A 26 -9.76 -12.00 -14.02
N PRO A 27 -9.87 -11.62 -15.30
CA PRO A 27 -9.60 -10.25 -15.77
C PRO A 27 -10.53 -9.19 -15.16
N GLU A 28 -11.72 -9.56 -14.72
CA GLU A 28 -12.69 -8.70 -14.05
C GLU A 28 -12.11 -8.00 -12.82
N LEU A 29 -11.22 -8.69 -12.10
CA LEU A 29 -10.56 -8.15 -10.90
C LEU A 29 -9.52 -7.07 -11.21
N LYS A 30 -9.14 -6.88 -12.48
CA LYS A 30 -8.26 -5.78 -12.91
C LYS A 30 -8.95 -4.42 -12.91
N LYS A 31 -10.28 -4.36 -12.74
CA LYS A 31 -11.02 -3.09 -12.67
C LYS A 31 -10.44 -2.21 -11.57
N THR A 32 -10.19 -0.94 -11.85
CA THR A 32 -9.59 0.03 -10.92
C THR A 32 -10.55 1.20 -10.64
N THR A 33 -10.12 2.15 -9.82
CA THR A 33 -10.86 3.40 -9.59
C THR A 33 -10.94 4.31 -10.82
N ARG A 34 -10.13 4.05 -11.87
CA ARG A 34 -10.29 4.71 -13.18
C ARG A 34 -11.54 4.23 -13.92
N ASP A 35 -11.93 2.97 -13.69
CA ASP A 35 -13.09 2.33 -14.32
C ASP A 35 -14.35 2.45 -13.45
N GLU A 36 -14.19 2.49 -12.13
CA GLU A 36 -15.26 2.74 -11.15
C GLU A 36 -14.76 3.68 -10.04
N PRO A 37 -15.02 4.99 -10.13
CA PRO A 37 -14.54 5.96 -9.15
C PRO A 37 -15.11 5.79 -7.74
N ASP A 38 -16.28 5.15 -7.63
CA ASP A 38 -16.94 4.85 -6.36
C ASP A 38 -16.31 3.60 -5.73
N TYR A 39 -15.47 3.80 -4.71
CA TYR A 39 -14.71 2.73 -4.07
C TYR A 39 -15.62 1.64 -3.50
N ASP A 40 -16.79 2.01 -2.96
CA ASP A 40 -17.74 1.05 -2.40
C ASP A 40 -18.32 0.18 -3.52
N LYS A 41 -18.68 0.77 -4.66
CA LYS A 41 -19.13 -0.01 -5.83
C LYS A 41 -18.04 -0.91 -6.37
N LEU A 42 -16.80 -0.41 -6.47
CA LEU A 42 -15.67 -1.20 -6.95
C LEU A 42 -15.40 -2.41 -6.06
N MET A 43 -15.39 -2.20 -4.74
CA MET A 43 -15.13 -3.27 -3.78
C MET A 43 -16.28 -4.28 -3.72
N ASN A 44 -17.53 -3.83 -3.72
CA ASN A 44 -18.68 -4.73 -3.79
C ASN A 44 -18.68 -5.55 -5.08
N TYR A 45 -18.30 -4.95 -6.21
CA TYR A 45 -18.10 -5.66 -7.47
C TYR A 45 -17.02 -6.75 -7.34
N ARG A 46 -15.83 -6.40 -6.85
CA ARG A 46 -14.73 -7.37 -6.66
C ARG A 46 -15.09 -8.52 -5.71
N ILE A 47 -15.77 -8.21 -4.61
CA ILE A 47 -16.26 -9.23 -3.66
C ILE A 47 -17.30 -10.14 -4.31
N GLY A 48 -18.20 -9.60 -5.13
CA GLY A 48 -19.12 -10.39 -5.95
C GLY A 48 -18.41 -11.38 -6.85
N ILE A 49 -17.37 -10.93 -7.56
CA ILE A 49 -16.54 -11.80 -8.42
C ILE A 49 -15.84 -12.89 -7.59
N LEU A 50 -15.26 -12.57 -6.44
CA LEU A 50 -14.66 -13.57 -5.56
C LEU A 50 -15.67 -14.66 -5.17
N LYS A 51 -16.90 -14.26 -4.83
CA LYS A 51 -17.98 -15.18 -4.48
C LYS A 51 -18.42 -16.06 -5.66
N GLU A 52 -18.59 -15.47 -6.85
CA GLU A 52 -18.96 -16.21 -8.07
C GLU A 52 -17.93 -17.30 -8.43
N HIS A 53 -16.65 -17.03 -8.14
CA HIS A 53 -15.56 -17.97 -8.37
C HIS A 53 -15.25 -18.88 -7.17
N GLY A 54 -15.97 -18.77 -6.05
CA GLY A 54 -15.75 -19.57 -4.85
C GLY A 54 -14.41 -19.31 -4.17
N LEU A 55 -13.86 -18.11 -4.29
CA LEU A 55 -12.57 -17.71 -3.74
C LEU A 55 -12.75 -17.15 -2.32
N GLY A 56 -12.56 -18.01 -1.31
CA GLY A 56 -12.53 -17.63 0.09
C GLY A 56 -11.18 -17.02 0.50
N LEU A 57 -11.09 -16.59 1.75
CA LEU A 57 -9.90 -15.98 2.33
C LEU A 57 -8.64 -16.85 2.13
N LYS A 58 -8.78 -18.16 2.30
CA LYS A 58 -7.67 -19.10 2.16
C LYS A 58 -7.15 -19.11 0.72
N GLU A 59 -8.03 -19.27 -0.27
CA GLU A 59 -7.67 -19.29 -1.70
C GLU A 59 -7.03 -17.97 -2.11
N ILE A 60 -7.56 -16.86 -1.58
CA ILE A 60 -7.00 -15.53 -1.83
C ILE A 60 -5.58 -15.43 -1.27
N GLN A 61 -5.37 -15.81 0.00
CA GLN A 61 -4.06 -15.76 0.63
C GLN A 61 -3.05 -16.72 -0.01
N ASP A 62 -3.47 -17.92 -0.40
CA ASP A 62 -2.62 -18.90 -1.08
C ASP A 62 -2.15 -18.36 -2.43
N THR A 63 -3.02 -17.68 -3.17
CA THR A 63 -2.66 -17.03 -4.44
C THR A 63 -1.74 -15.84 -4.20
N ILE A 64 -2.04 -14.96 -3.24
CA ILE A 64 -1.18 -13.81 -2.95
C ILE A 64 0.20 -14.26 -2.44
N ALA A 65 0.29 -15.42 -1.77
CA ALA A 65 1.56 -15.99 -1.34
C ALA A 65 2.49 -16.33 -2.52
N THR A 66 1.98 -16.51 -3.74
CA THR A 66 2.82 -16.70 -4.94
C THR A 66 3.32 -15.39 -5.55
N ILE A 67 2.81 -14.24 -5.09
CA ILE A 67 3.22 -12.91 -5.55
C ILE A 67 4.43 -12.46 -4.72
N ASP A 68 5.51 -12.03 -5.36
CA ASP A 68 6.71 -11.55 -4.67
C ASP A 68 6.69 -10.03 -4.46
N PRO A 69 7.33 -9.53 -3.38
CA PRO A 69 7.68 -8.12 -3.27
C PRO A 69 8.48 -7.66 -4.48
N MET A 70 8.48 -6.35 -4.73
CA MET A 70 9.25 -5.78 -5.83
C MET A 70 10.76 -6.06 -5.65
N PRO A 71 11.54 -6.23 -6.73
CA PRO A 71 12.97 -6.53 -6.63
C PRO A 71 13.73 -5.47 -5.83
N GLY A 72 14.36 -5.86 -4.71
CA GLY A 72 15.09 -4.97 -3.81
C GLY A 72 14.26 -4.36 -2.67
N ALA A 73 12.93 -4.57 -2.64
CA ALA A 73 12.06 -3.96 -1.65
C ALA A 73 12.35 -4.41 -0.22
N LYS A 74 12.69 -5.70 -0.03
CA LYS A 74 12.98 -6.24 1.29
C LYS A 74 14.29 -5.67 1.83
N GLU A 75 15.34 -5.64 1.00
CA GLU A 75 16.64 -5.09 1.35
C GLU A 75 16.54 -3.60 1.69
N PHE A 76 15.79 -2.84 0.87
CA PHE A 76 15.48 -1.44 1.13
C PHE A 76 14.78 -1.23 2.48
N LEU A 77 13.73 -2.02 2.75
CA LEU A 77 12.97 -1.93 3.99
C LEU A 77 13.81 -2.31 5.21
N ASP A 78 14.63 -3.36 5.11
CA ASP A 78 15.53 -3.79 6.18
C ASP A 78 16.57 -2.71 6.51
N GLU A 79 17.16 -2.10 5.48
CA GLU A 79 18.11 -0.99 5.64
C GLU A 79 17.44 0.23 6.29
N LEU A 80 16.24 0.63 5.86
CA LEU A 80 15.50 1.72 6.50
C LEU A 80 15.21 1.43 7.98
N ARG A 81 14.80 0.21 8.31
CA ARG A 81 14.52 -0.21 9.69
C ARG A 81 15.76 -0.23 10.59
N SER A 82 16.96 -0.29 10.00
CA SER A 82 18.22 -0.13 10.76
C SER A 82 18.50 1.32 11.17
N LEU A 83 17.89 2.29 10.48
CA LEU A 83 18.13 3.72 10.66
C LEU A 83 17.03 4.38 11.51
N THR A 84 15.77 3.97 11.31
CA THR A 84 14.62 4.57 11.98
C THR A 84 13.42 3.62 12.02
N GLN A 85 12.33 4.04 12.68
CA GLN A 85 11.06 3.32 12.63
C GLN A 85 10.37 3.53 11.29
N VAL A 86 9.86 2.44 10.73
CA VAL A 86 9.14 2.43 9.45
C VAL A 86 7.73 1.92 9.69
N ILE A 87 6.74 2.64 9.17
CA ILE A 87 5.33 2.27 9.20
C ILE A 87 4.81 2.25 7.76
N ILE A 88 4.17 1.16 7.36
CA ILE A 88 3.45 1.08 6.09
C ILE A 88 2.04 1.62 6.30
N ILE A 89 1.58 2.51 5.45
CA ILE A 89 0.20 3.03 5.47
C ILE A 89 -0.40 2.83 4.09
N SER A 90 -1.38 1.94 3.99
CA SER A 90 -1.90 1.48 2.70
C SER A 90 -3.42 1.42 2.70
N ASP A 91 -4.03 1.56 1.52
CA ASP A 91 -5.47 1.38 1.31
C ASP A 91 -5.85 -0.08 1.01
N THR A 92 -4.88 -1.00 1.06
CA THR A 92 -5.10 -2.45 0.99
C THR A 92 -5.90 -2.99 2.20
N PHE A 93 -6.04 -4.31 2.28
CA PHE A 93 -6.68 -5.00 3.41
C PHE A 93 -5.70 -5.91 4.15
N THR A 94 -5.82 -5.98 5.48
CA THR A 94 -4.97 -6.79 6.35
C THR A 94 -4.90 -8.25 5.89
N GLN A 95 -6.05 -8.82 5.56
CA GLN A 95 -6.22 -10.19 5.07
C GLN A 95 -5.46 -10.44 3.76
N PHE A 96 -5.44 -9.45 2.87
CA PHE A 96 -4.78 -9.54 1.57
C PHE A 96 -3.28 -9.30 1.69
N ALA A 97 -2.87 -8.33 2.50
CA ALA A 97 -1.46 -7.99 2.69
C ALA A 97 -0.68 -9.07 3.44
N ALA A 98 -1.33 -9.88 4.28
CA ALA A 98 -0.66 -10.80 5.20
C ALA A 98 0.43 -11.71 4.56
N PRO A 99 0.20 -12.38 3.42
CA PRO A 99 1.24 -13.21 2.80
C PRO A 99 2.46 -12.39 2.34
N LEU A 100 2.25 -11.16 1.86
CA LEU A 100 3.33 -10.25 1.45
C LEU A 100 4.06 -9.66 2.67
N MET A 101 3.34 -9.33 3.74
CA MET A 101 3.94 -8.89 4.99
C MET A 101 4.87 -9.95 5.58
N LYS A 102 4.51 -11.24 5.47
CA LYS A 102 5.40 -12.34 5.84
C LYS A 102 6.72 -12.30 5.08
N LYS A 103 6.68 -12.05 3.77
CA LYS A 103 7.88 -11.95 2.91
C LYS A 103 8.73 -10.72 3.25
N LEU A 104 8.10 -9.62 3.66
CA LEU A 104 8.76 -8.38 4.10
C LEU A 104 9.25 -8.42 5.57
N GLY A 105 9.03 -9.53 6.28
CA GLY A 105 9.45 -9.66 7.69
C GLY A 105 8.57 -8.87 8.66
N TRP A 106 7.26 -8.93 8.45
CA TRP A 106 6.20 -8.38 9.31
C TRP A 106 6.44 -6.94 9.81
N PRO A 107 6.72 -5.97 8.91
CA PRO A 107 6.69 -4.58 9.31
C PRO A 107 5.30 -4.16 9.80
N THR A 108 5.24 -3.12 10.63
CA THR A 108 3.97 -2.51 11.02
C THR A 108 3.25 -1.98 9.78
N ILE A 109 2.01 -2.38 9.60
CA ILE A 109 1.13 -1.87 8.55
C ILE A 109 -0.18 -1.38 9.15
N PHE A 110 -0.60 -0.18 8.73
CA PHE A 110 -1.93 0.34 8.97
C PHE A 110 -2.69 0.36 7.65
N CYS A 111 -3.64 -0.56 7.51
CA CYS A 111 -4.51 -0.66 6.34
C CYS A 111 -5.99 -0.88 6.73
N ASN A 112 -6.83 -1.26 5.78
CA ASN A 112 -8.24 -1.57 5.98
C ASN A 112 -8.43 -3.05 6.35
N GLU A 113 -9.67 -3.48 6.54
CA GLU A 113 -10.01 -4.86 6.88
C GLU A 113 -11.08 -5.41 5.94
N LEU A 114 -10.98 -6.69 5.60
CA LEU A 114 -12.09 -7.44 5.02
C LEU A 114 -12.98 -8.01 6.11
N GLU A 115 -14.27 -8.08 5.81
CA GLU A 115 -15.22 -8.85 6.61
C GLU A 115 -15.26 -10.28 6.07
N VAL A 116 -14.96 -11.24 6.93
CA VAL A 116 -14.83 -12.66 6.57
C VAL A 116 -15.74 -13.49 7.46
N ALA A 117 -16.62 -14.27 6.85
CA ALA A 117 -17.51 -15.19 7.55
C ALA A 117 -16.76 -16.41 8.09
N GLU A 118 -17.38 -17.17 9.00
CA GLU A 118 -16.76 -18.36 9.62
C GLU A 118 -16.36 -19.44 8.60
N ASN A 119 -17.05 -19.51 7.46
CA ASN A 119 -16.73 -20.42 6.35
C ASN A 119 -15.57 -19.92 5.47
N GLY A 120 -14.98 -18.77 5.77
CA GLY A 120 -13.89 -18.15 5.00
C GLY A 120 -14.37 -17.28 3.83
N GLU A 121 -15.67 -17.11 3.60
CA GLU A 121 -16.20 -16.24 2.55
C GLU A 121 -15.92 -14.76 2.89
N VAL A 122 -15.43 -13.98 1.93
CA VAL A 122 -15.32 -12.53 2.06
C VAL A 122 -16.70 -11.94 1.81
N THR A 123 -17.31 -11.34 2.83
CA THR A 123 -18.69 -10.83 2.78
C THR A 123 -18.76 -9.32 2.63
N GLY A 124 -17.66 -8.62 2.88
CA GLY A 124 -17.62 -7.16 2.92
C GLY A 124 -16.23 -6.64 3.20
N PHE A 125 -16.14 -5.34 3.48
CA PHE A 125 -14.92 -4.66 3.85
C PHE A 125 -15.22 -3.46 4.76
N ARG A 126 -14.22 -3.05 5.54
CA ARG A 126 -14.30 -1.93 6.46
C ARG A 126 -13.09 -1.02 6.28
N MET A 127 -13.37 0.23 5.93
CA MET A 127 -12.36 1.29 5.91
C MET A 127 -11.94 1.63 7.35
N ARG A 128 -10.63 1.77 7.60
CA ARG A 128 -10.12 2.09 8.94
C ARG A 128 -10.54 3.50 9.38
N CYS A 129 -10.37 4.48 8.50
CA CYS A 129 -10.77 5.87 8.71
C CYS A 129 -10.75 6.65 7.38
N GLU A 130 -11.40 7.82 7.38
CA GLU A 130 -11.32 8.76 6.25
C GLU A 130 -9.90 9.29 6.06
N LYS A 131 -9.48 9.43 4.80
CA LYS A 131 -8.14 9.91 4.42
C LYS A 131 -7.03 9.19 5.19
N SER A 132 -7.12 7.86 5.24
CA SER A 132 -6.29 6.93 6.03
C SER A 132 -4.82 7.35 6.14
N LYS A 133 -4.15 7.60 5.00
CA LYS A 133 -2.73 8.00 4.95
C LYS A 133 -2.46 9.35 5.63
N TYR A 134 -3.21 10.39 5.27
CA TYR A 134 -3.12 11.72 5.90
C TYR A 134 -3.42 11.68 7.41
N THR A 135 -4.53 11.06 7.80
CA THR A 135 -4.99 10.98 9.19
C THR A 135 -3.95 10.31 10.08
N THR A 136 -3.30 9.26 9.56
CA THR A 136 -2.25 8.53 10.29
C THR A 136 -1.00 9.38 10.50
N VAL A 137 -0.53 10.08 9.45
CA VAL A 137 0.60 11.01 9.59
C VAL A 137 0.29 12.10 10.62
N LYS A 138 -0.90 12.70 10.59
CA LYS A 138 -1.30 13.70 11.57
C LYS A 138 -1.37 13.16 12.99
N ALA A 139 -1.83 11.91 13.17
CA ALA A 139 -1.84 11.26 14.47
C ALA A 139 -0.42 11.04 15.01
N LEU A 140 0.51 10.54 14.19
CA LEU A 140 1.92 10.39 14.57
C LEU A 140 2.54 11.74 14.96
N GLN A 141 2.26 12.80 14.20
CA GLN A 141 2.71 14.15 14.49
C GLN A 141 2.14 14.69 15.82
N SER A 142 0.87 14.41 16.11
CA SER A 142 0.25 14.80 17.38
C SER A 142 0.88 14.11 18.60
N CYS A 143 1.53 12.96 18.39
CA CYS A 143 2.31 12.24 19.40
C CYS A 143 3.77 12.73 19.51
N GLY A 144 4.16 13.76 18.77
CA GLY A 144 5.51 14.37 18.83
C GLY A 144 6.53 13.78 17.86
N PHE A 145 6.11 13.00 16.86
CA PHE A 145 6.98 12.51 15.79
C PHE A 145 7.04 13.49 14.61
N GLU A 146 8.20 13.57 13.96
CA GLU A 146 8.26 14.09 12.59
C GLU A 146 8.10 12.92 11.61
N THR A 147 7.46 13.15 10.47
CA THR A 147 7.24 12.09 9.47
C THR A 147 7.97 12.41 8.17
N ILE A 148 8.55 11.38 7.56
CA ILE A 148 9.06 11.39 6.19
C ILE A 148 8.19 10.40 5.41
N ALA A 149 7.63 10.80 4.27
CA ALA A 149 6.70 9.94 3.54
C ALA A 149 7.17 9.65 2.11
N SER A 150 6.88 8.45 1.62
CA SER A 150 7.07 8.07 0.22
C SER A 150 5.90 7.26 -0.31
N GLY A 151 5.47 7.55 -1.53
CA GLY A 151 4.39 6.86 -2.23
C GLY A 151 4.51 7.01 -3.74
N ASP A 152 3.68 6.33 -4.51
CA ASP A 152 3.76 6.28 -5.96
C ASP A 152 2.59 7.00 -6.66
N SER A 153 1.46 7.20 -5.98
CA SER A 153 0.19 7.57 -6.61
C SER A 153 -0.53 8.76 -5.95
N PHE A 154 -1.70 9.14 -6.50
CA PHE A 154 -2.48 10.28 -6.00
C PHE A 154 -2.99 10.08 -4.57
N ASN A 155 -3.25 8.85 -4.13
CA ASN A 155 -3.75 8.60 -2.77
C ASN A 155 -2.66 8.85 -1.69
N ASP A 156 -1.38 8.89 -2.08
CA ASP A 156 -0.24 9.14 -1.19
C ASP A 156 -0.01 10.61 -0.89
N LEU A 157 -0.45 11.49 -1.78
CA LEU A 157 -0.17 12.92 -1.71
C LEU A 157 -0.55 13.51 -0.35
N GLY A 158 -1.65 13.03 0.25
CA GLY A 158 -2.06 13.45 1.59
C GLY A 158 -1.00 13.17 2.68
N MET A 159 -0.33 12.03 2.67
CA MET A 159 0.75 11.76 3.64
C MET A 159 2.07 12.44 3.26
N ILE A 160 2.35 12.58 1.96
CA ILE A 160 3.53 13.24 1.41
C ILE A 160 3.52 14.73 1.78
N GLU A 161 2.42 15.43 1.47
CA GLU A 161 2.22 16.86 1.76
C GLU A 161 2.20 17.16 3.26
N ALA A 162 1.68 16.23 4.07
CA ALA A 162 1.59 16.44 5.51
C ALA A 162 2.92 16.22 6.24
N SER A 163 3.89 15.55 5.61
CA SER A 163 5.17 15.15 6.21
C SER A 163 6.24 16.23 6.11
N LYS A 164 7.27 16.18 6.97
CA LYS A 164 8.37 17.16 6.92
C LYS A 164 9.20 17.06 5.63
N ALA A 165 9.26 15.86 5.07
CA ALA A 165 9.82 15.55 3.78
C ALA A 165 8.96 14.49 3.10
N GLY A 166 8.83 14.61 1.78
CA GLY A 166 7.94 13.78 0.98
C GLY A 166 8.59 13.44 -0.36
N PHE A 167 8.47 12.19 -0.80
CA PHE A 167 9.08 11.68 -2.02
C PHE A 167 8.09 10.89 -2.85
N LEU A 168 8.21 11.04 -4.17
CA LEU A 168 7.52 10.21 -5.16
C LEU A 168 8.43 9.05 -5.55
N PHE A 169 7.88 7.84 -5.66
CA PHE A 169 8.63 6.65 -6.02
C PHE A 169 7.93 5.91 -7.15
N ARG A 170 8.62 5.73 -8.29
CA ARG A 170 8.09 5.08 -9.50
C ARG A 170 6.72 5.63 -9.95
N SER A 171 6.46 6.90 -9.64
CA SER A 171 5.21 7.57 -9.94
C SER A 171 5.01 7.80 -11.43
N THR A 172 3.74 7.99 -11.83
CA THR A 172 3.40 8.35 -13.20
C THR A 172 3.93 9.75 -13.58
N GLU A 173 4.24 9.95 -14.86
CA GLU A 173 4.68 11.27 -15.38
C GLU A 173 3.67 12.39 -15.12
N GLN A 174 2.37 12.05 -15.09
CA GLN A 174 1.32 13.02 -14.76
C GLN A 174 1.48 13.55 -13.33
N ILE A 175 1.68 12.67 -12.34
CA ILE A 175 1.88 13.08 -10.94
C ILE A 175 3.18 13.87 -10.79
N LYS A 176 4.27 13.41 -11.42
CA LYS A 176 5.56 14.14 -11.40
C LYS A 176 5.41 15.57 -11.94
N LYS A 177 4.60 15.76 -12.99
CA LYS A 177 4.31 17.06 -13.59
C LYS A 177 3.40 17.95 -12.73
N ASP A 178 2.40 17.35 -12.10
CA ASP A 178 1.43 18.07 -11.26
C ASP A 178 2.03 18.47 -9.90
N TYR A 179 3.01 17.71 -9.40
CA TYR A 179 3.65 17.89 -8.10
C TYR A 179 5.19 17.97 -8.19
N PRO A 180 5.76 18.92 -8.98
CA PRO A 180 7.20 19.01 -9.22
C PRO A 180 8.02 19.38 -7.97
N GLN A 181 7.36 19.83 -6.90
CA GLN A 181 7.98 20.12 -5.61
C GLN A 181 8.42 18.86 -4.85
N TYR A 182 7.88 17.68 -5.18
CA TYR A 182 8.27 16.42 -4.56
C TYR A 182 9.28 15.69 -5.45
N PRO A 183 10.52 15.46 -4.98
CA PRO A 183 11.50 14.69 -5.72
C PRO A 183 10.96 13.30 -6.06
N ALA A 184 11.15 12.88 -7.31
CA ALA A 184 10.72 11.58 -7.79
C ALA A 184 11.92 10.69 -8.08
N PHE A 185 11.88 9.45 -7.61
CA PHE A 185 12.93 8.45 -7.77
C PHE A 185 12.40 7.16 -8.37
N ASP A 186 13.22 6.43 -9.10
CA ASP A 186 12.82 5.17 -9.74
C ASP A 186 13.55 3.95 -9.16
N THR A 187 14.62 4.18 -8.38
CA THR A 187 15.42 3.14 -7.72
C THR A 187 15.39 3.26 -6.20
N TYR A 188 15.51 2.13 -5.51
CA TYR A 188 15.55 2.12 -4.04
C TYR A 188 16.79 2.82 -3.49
N ASP A 189 17.92 2.80 -4.20
CA ASP A 189 19.15 3.48 -3.76
C ASP A 189 18.97 5.00 -3.72
N GLU A 190 18.33 5.58 -4.75
CA GLU A 190 18.02 7.00 -4.81
C GLU A 190 17.04 7.40 -3.71
N LEU A 191 15.94 6.63 -3.55
CA LEU A 191 14.95 6.88 -2.51
C LEU A 191 15.57 6.77 -1.10
N LEU A 192 16.35 5.73 -0.86
CA LEU A 192 17.04 5.52 0.42
C LEU A 192 17.99 6.68 0.73
N LYS A 193 18.76 7.14 -0.26
CA LYS A 193 19.66 8.29 -0.11
C LYS A 193 18.89 9.55 0.27
N ALA A 194 17.79 9.84 -0.43
CA ALA A 194 16.96 11.01 -0.13
C ALA A 194 16.32 10.94 1.26
N ILE A 195 15.86 9.75 1.68
CA ILE A 195 15.36 9.54 3.05
C ILE A 195 16.48 9.77 4.07
N LYS A 196 17.69 9.24 3.84
CA LYS A 196 18.86 9.44 4.72
C LYS A 196 19.24 10.92 4.87
N GLU A 197 19.09 11.73 3.83
CA GLU A 197 19.34 13.17 3.87
C GLU A 197 18.25 13.94 4.64
N ALA A 198 17.04 13.38 4.75
CA ALA A 198 15.90 13.99 5.44
C ALA A 198 15.72 13.51 6.90
N LEU A 199 16.38 12.42 7.29
CA LEU A 199 16.45 11.92 8.66
C LEU A 199 17.29 12.88 9.54
#